data_AF-A0A7W6RP74-F1
#
_entry.id   AF-A0A7W6RP74-F1
#
_cell.length_a   1.000
_cell.length_b   1.000
_cell.length_c   1.000
_cell.angle_alpha   90.00
_cell.angle_beta   90.00
_cell.angle_gamma   90.00
#
_symmetry.space_group_name_H-M   'P 1'
#
loop_
_entity.id
_entity.type
_entity.pdbx_description
1 polymer ?
#
loop_
_entity_poly.entity_id
_entity_poly.type
_entity_poly.pdbx_seq_one_letter_code
_entity_poly.pdbx_strand_id
1 'polypeptide(L)' 'MELPSIQVNHADRLFACRQKIEEAVHEIIFSERLMEFSAAEIAMAVADIADDYILTIAKQKSAAH' A
#
# COMPACT_ATOMS: atom_id res chain seq x y z
N MET A 1 32.53 16.61 10.81
CA MET A 1 31.96 15.25 10.89
C MET A 1 30.60 15.32 10.23
N GLU A 2 30.51 14.85 9.00
CA GLU A 2 29.23 14.70 8.31
C GLU A 2 28.52 13.51 8.96
N LEU A 3 27.31 13.76 9.48
CA LEU A 3 26.48 12.72 10.08
C LEU A 3 26.17 11.68 9.00
N PRO A 4 26.37 10.37 9.24
CA PRO A 4 25.97 9.37 8.27
C PRO A 4 24.47 9.51 8.10
N SER A 5 24.03 9.76 6.87
CA SER A 5 22.62 9.70 6.52
C SER A 5 22.14 8.32 6.94
N ILE A 6 21.40 8.24 8.04
CA ILE A 6 20.72 7.02 8.44
C ILE A 6 19.71 6.79 7.33
N GLN A 7 20.12 6.02 6.33
CA GLN A 7 19.24 5.44 5.33
C GLN A 7 18.35 4.51 6.14
N VAL A 8 17.24 5.05 6.66
CA VAL A 8 16.16 4.20 7.16
C VAL A 8 15.85 3.27 6.00
N ASN A 9 16.18 1.99 6.16
CA ASN A 9 16.09 0.99 5.12
C ASN A 9 14.71 1.08 4.49
N HIS A 10 14.64 1.11 3.16
CA HIS A 10 13.38 1.24 2.45
C HIS A 10 12.37 0.17 2.93
N ALA A 11 12.86 -1.03 3.23
CA ALA A 11 12.07 -2.11 3.83
C ALA A 11 11.48 -1.74 5.20
N ASP A 12 12.25 -1.11 6.09
CA ASP A 12 11.77 -0.70 7.43
C ASP A 12 10.69 0.37 7.32
N ARG A 13 10.83 1.29 6.36
CA ARG A 13 9.80 2.32 6.09
C ARG A 13 8.51 1.70 5.54
N LEU A 14 8.63 0.72 4.64
CA LEU A 14 7.48 0.00 4.10
C LEU A 14 6.79 -0.83 5.19
N PHE A 15 7.56 -1.49 6.05
CA PHE A 15 7.02 -2.26 7.17
C PHE A 15 6.27 -1.35 8.16
N ALA A 16 6.86 -0.22 8.55
CA ALA A 16 6.19 0.76 9.41
C ALA A 16 4.95 1.37 8.75
N CYS A 17 4.96 1.57 7.43
CA CYS A 17 3.79 2.00 6.68
C CYS A 17 2.68 0.94 6.74
N ARG A 18 2.99 -0.33 6.47
CA ARG A 18 2.05 -1.46 6.52
C ARG A 18 1.36 -1.53 7.89
N GLN A 19 2.12 -1.46 8.98
CA GLN A 19 1.56 -1.51 10.33
C GLN A 19 0.52 -0.41 10.61
N LYS A 20 0.69 0.79 10.02
CA LYS A 20 -0.23 1.91 10.23
C LYS A 20 -1.52 1.81 9.41
N ILE A 21 -1.51 1.06 8.31
CA ILE A 21 -2.65 0.96 7.39
C ILE A 21 -3.37 -0.39 7.51
N GLU A 22 -2.76 -1.40 8.13
CA GLU A 22 -3.30 -2.76 8.23
C GLU A 22 -4.70 -2.79 8.87
N GLU A 23 -4.91 -2.02 9.94
CA GLU A 23 -6.22 -1.91 10.58
C GLU A 23 -7.28 -1.31 9.64
N ALA A 24 -6.97 -0.20 8.98
CA ALA A 24 -7.88 0.43 8.03
C ALA A 24 -8.19 -0.48 6.83
N VAL A 25 -7.21 -1.25 6.36
CA VAL A 25 -7.41 -2.24 5.28
C VAL A 25 -8.33 -3.37 5.76
N HIS A 26 -8.18 -3.85 6.99
CA HIS A 26 -9.08 -4.84 7.56
C HIS A 26 -10.51 -4.29 7.70
N GLU A 27 -10.69 -3.04 8.14
CA GLU A 27 -12.01 -2.40 8.20
C GLU A 27 -12.68 -2.32 6.83
N ILE A 28 -11.91 -2.09 5.76
CA ILE A 28 -12.41 -2.13 4.38
C ILE A 28 -12.84 -3.55 3.99
N ILE A 29 -11.98 -4.54 4.24
CA ILE A 29 -12.22 -5.95 3.88
C ILE A 29 -13.45 -6.52 4.59
N PHE A 30 -13.64 -6.17 5.85
CA PHE A 30 -14.76 -6.65 6.68
C PHE A 30 -15.90 -5.63 6.80
N SER A 31 -15.94 -4.64 5.90
CA SER A 31 -16.96 -3.59 5.96
C SER A 31 -18.35 -4.16 5.70
N GLU A 32 -19.28 -3.91 6.62
CA GLU A 32 -20.71 -4.21 6.46
C GLU A 32 -21.37 -3.48 5.28
N ARG A 33 -20.68 -2.49 4.69
CA ARG A 33 -21.17 -1.78 3.49
C ARG A 33 -21.00 -2.59 2.21
N LEU A 34 -20.23 -3.67 2.25
CA LEU A 34 -19.85 -4.48 1.09
C LEU A 34 -20.37 -5.93 1.19
N MET A 35 -21.50 -6.15 1.89
CA MET A 35 -22.08 -7.50 2.15
C MET A 35 -22.37 -8.34 0.89
N GLU A 36 -22.38 -7.74 -0.30
CA GLU A 36 -22.57 -8.44 -1.58
C GLU A 36 -21.34 -9.22 -2.03
N PHE A 37 -20.17 -8.96 -1.43
CA PHE A 37 -18.90 -9.59 -1.78
C PHE A 37 -18.29 -10.32 -0.59
N SER A 38 -17.57 -11.40 -0.87
CA SER A 38 -16.77 -12.08 0.14
C SER A 38 -15.56 -11.23 0.54
N ALA A 39 -15.07 -11.42 1.77
CA ALA A 39 -13.84 -10.78 2.24
C ALA A 39 -12.64 -11.09 1.32
N ALA A 40 -12.61 -12.27 0.68
CA ALA A 40 -11.56 -12.63 -0.27
C ALA A 40 -11.62 -11.80 -1.56
N GLU A 41 -12.82 -11.57 -2.10
CA GLU A 41 -13.03 -10.71 -3.28
C GLU A 41 -12.65 -9.26 -2.98
N ILE A 42 -13.04 -8.76 -1.81
CA ILE A 42 -12.70 -7.39 -1.39
C ILE A 42 -11.17 -7.27 -1.19
N ALA A 43 -10.52 -8.24 -0.55
CA ALA A 43 -9.08 -8.24 -0.39
C ALA A 43 -8.33 -8.28 -1.74
N MET A 44 -8.82 -9.07 -2.69
CA MET A 44 -8.28 -9.12 -4.04
C MET A 44 -8.43 -7.78 -4.77
N ALA A 45 -9.61 -7.15 -4.69
CA ALA A 45 -9.83 -5.83 -5.28
C ALA A 45 -8.93 -4.74 -4.65
N VAL A 46 -8.71 -4.78 -3.34
CA VAL A 46 -7.78 -3.86 -2.66
C VAL A 46 -6.35 -4.04 -3.16
N ALA A 47 -5.91 -5.30 -3.36
CA ALA A 47 -4.58 -5.59 -3.90
C ALA A 47 -4.43 -5.07 -5.34
N ASP A 48 -5.40 -5.35 -6.21
CA ASP A 48 -5.39 -4.90 -7.61
C ASP A 48 -5.34 -3.36 -7.70
N ILE A 49 -6.14 -2.66 -6.88
CA ILE A 49 -6.12 -1.17 -6.83
C ILE A 49 -4.75 -0.65 -6.39
N ALA A 50 -4.12 -1.30 -5.41
CA ALA A 50 -2.79 -0.90 -4.94
C ALA A 50 -1.72 -1.10 -6.03
N ASP A 51 -1.76 -2.22 -6.75
CA ASP A 51 -0.85 -2.52 -7.86
C ASP A 51 -1.01 -1.52 -9.01
N ASP A 52 -2.26 -1.19 -9.40
CA ASP A 52 -2.54 -0.18 -10.42
C ASP A 52 -1.98 1.20 -10.06
N TYR A 53 -2.07 1.60 -8.79
CA TYR A 53 -1.52 2.85 -8.31
C TYR A 53 0.02 2.86 -8.37
N ILE A 54 0.67 1.76 -7.95
CA ILE A 54 2.13 1.59 -8.03
C ILE A 54 2.59 1.68 -9.49
N LEU A 55 1.91 0.98 -10.40
CA LEU A 55 2.20 1.00 -11.84
C LEU A 55 2.03 2.40 -12.42
N THR A 56 0.99 3.13 -11.99
CA THR A 56 0.74 4.51 -12.42
C THR A 56 1.87 5.45 -11.99
N ILE A 57 2.29 5.37 -10.72
CA ILE A 57 3.44 6.16 -10.22
C ILE A 57 4.73 5.79 -10.97
N ALA A 58 4.96 4.50 -11.21
CA ALA A 58 6.14 4.04 -11.92
C ALA A 58 6.18 4.62 -13.34
N LYS A 59 5.06 4.59 -14.08
CA LYS A 59 4.94 5.20 -15.41
C LYS A 59 5.19 6.71 -15.39
N GLN A 60 4.67 7.43 -14.39
CA GLN A 60 4.91 8.87 -14.25
C GLN A 60 6.38 9.21 -14.01
N LYS A 61 7.08 8.41 -13.21
CA LYS A 61 8.53 8.58 -13.00
C LYS A 61 9.35 8.30 -14.26
N SER A 62 8.95 7.32 -15.06
CA SER A 62 9.61 7.00 -16.33
C SER A 62 9.35 8.04 -17.42
N ALA A 63 8.23 8.75 -17.39
CA ALA A 63 7.90 9.81 -18.35
C ALA A 63 8.54 11.17 -18.02
N ALA A 64 9.07 11.34 -16.80
CA ALA A 64 9.75 12.54 -16.32
C ALA A 64 11.29 12.50 -16.51
N HIS A 65 11.81 11.43 -17.11
CA HIS A 65 13.21 11.21 -17.46
C HIS A 65 13.38 11.13 -18.99
#